data_AF-A4Y1U6-F1
#
_entry.id   AF-A4Y1U6-F1
#
_cell.length_a   1.000
_cell.length_b   1.000
_cell.length_c   1.000
_cell.angle_alpha   90.00
_cell.angle_beta   90.00
_cell.angle_gamma   90.00
#
_symmetry.space_group_name_H-M   'P 1'
#
loop_
_entity.id
_entity.type
_entity.pdbx_description
1 polymer ?
#
loop_
_entity_poly.entity_id
_entity_poly.type
_entity_poly.pdbx_seq_one_letter_code
_entity_poly.pdbx_strand_id
1 'polypeptide(L)'
;MGKFSHIQSLEEKHTHARQALEHYRESVKTQREQEQHRHDHQVQQLQAELRLSHQALSVKQQECTTLKAQTQQQSAELQHATQSVSKIEQQLLGIQNSQQQTEQKLYRKDTELNRLQKQHEDLQQQYAEAAAKVASLQEKEQAWLQEKAALSASLSTQQQLWQTFSTVNAISTPAQYAKGEDVIVVDADHALYDRIGQVERCVKKGDTVKYSVSFDGETYTLPERLLRLA
;
A
#
# COMPACT_ATOMS: atom_id res chain seq x y z
N MET A 1 -43.64 148.12 59.17
CA MET A 1 -42.49 147.44 58.55
C MET A 1 -42.47 145.92 58.74
N GLY A 2 -42.93 145.33 59.85
CA GLY A 2 -42.77 143.87 60.11
C GLY A 2 -43.68 142.87 59.35
N LYS A 3 -44.82 143.29 58.80
CA LYS A 3 -45.73 142.35 58.08
C LYS A 3 -45.22 141.95 56.69
N PHE A 4 -44.57 142.86 55.97
CA PHE A 4 -44.06 142.60 54.62
C PHE A 4 -42.86 141.64 54.62
N SER A 5 -41.92 141.75 55.58
CA SER A 5 -40.78 140.81 55.65
C SER A 5 -41.20 139.40 56.05
N HIS A 6 -42.27 139.26 56.86
CA HIS A 6 -42.81 137.96 57.22
C HIS A 6 -43.47 137.24 56.03
N ILE A 7 -44.19 137.99 55.19
CA ILE A 7 -44.78 137.48 53.93
C ILE A 7 -43.67 137.02 52.97
N GLN A 8 -42.62 137.84 52.80
CA GLN A 8 -41.48 137.51 51.95
C GLN A 8 -40.76 136.23 52.41
N SER A 9 -40.56 136.04 53.72
CA SER A 9 -39.95 134.82 54.27
C SER A 9 -40.81 133.56 54.03
N LEU A 10 -42.14 133.69 54.08
CA LEU A 10 -43.06 132.59 53.79
C LEU A 10 -43.05 132.25 52.29
N GLU A 11 -43.00 133.25 51.42
CA GLU A 11 -42.87 133.07 49.97
C GLU A 11 -41.54 132.39 49.60
N GLU A 12 -40.44 132.79 50.24
CA GLU A 12 -39.13 132.14 50.08
C GLU A 12 -39.20 130.67 50.52
N LYS A 13 -39.72 130.38 51.71
CA LYS A 13 -39.90 129.00 52.19
C LYS A 13 -40.79 128.17 51.27
N HIS A 14 -41.89 128.76 50.77
CA HIS A 14 -42.79 128.08 49.84
C HIS A 14 -42.09 127.80 48.50
N THR A 15 -41.29 128.74 48.01
CA THR A 15 -40.48 128.57 46.81
C THR A 15 -39.42 127.48 46.98
N HIS A 16 -38.73 127.46 48.12
CA HIS A 16 -37.73 126.44 48.44
C HIS A 16 -38.36 125.06 48.61
N ALA A 17 -39.52 124.95 49.27
CA ALA A 17 -40.26 123.70 49.39
C ALA A 17 -40.71 123.16 48.03
N ARG A 18 -41.13 124.05 47.12
CA ARG A 18 -41.49 123.68 45.75
C ARG A 18 -40.29 123.18 44.96
N GLN A 19 -39.16 123.87 45.05
CA GLN A 19 -37.90 123.47 44.41
C GLN A 19 -37.41 122.12 44.95
N ALA A 20 -37.44 121.90 46.26
CA ALA A 20 -37.07 120.62 46.88
C ALA A 20 -37.96 119.45 46.40
N LEU A 21 -39.27 119.68 46.29
CA LEU A 21 -40.20 118.68 45.74
C LEU A 21 -39.94 118.39 44.26
N GLU A 22 -39.62 119.42 43.46
CA GLU A 22 -39.32 119.25 42.05
C GLU A 22 -38.01 118.45 41.86
N HIS A 23 -36.96 118.81 42.62
CA HIS A 23 -35.71 118.04 42.64
C HIS A 23 -35.91 116.59 43.11
N TYR A 24 -36.78 116.36 44.10
CA TYR A 24 -37.13 115.01 44.52
C TYR A 24 -37.85 114.23 43.41
N ARG A 25 -38.81 114.86 42.72
CA ARG A 25 -39.52 114.24 41.58
C ARG A 25 -38.56 113.91 40.44
N GLU A 26 -37.68 114.83 40.07
CA GLU A 26 -36.64 114.60 39.07
C GLU A 26 -35.70 113.47 39.50
N SER A 27 -35.22 113.49 40.74
CA SER A 27 -34.32 112.46 41.27
C SER A 27 -34.95 111.07 41.23
N VAL A 28 -36.20 110.92 41.68
CA VAL A 28 -36.92 109.64 41.62
C VAL A 28 -37.16 109.19 40.18
N LYS A 29 -37.47 110.13 39.28
CA LYS A 29 -37.64 109.83 37.86
C LYS A 29 -36.34 109.31 37.24
N THR A 30 -35.23 110.02 37.45
CA THR A 30 -33.91 109.62 36.96
C THR A 30 -33.47 108.29 37.56
N GLN A 31 -33.73 108.05 38.85
CA GLN A 31 -33.44 106.76 39.48
C GLN A 31 -34.20 105.62 38.80
N ARG A 32 -35.51 105.79 38.55
CA ARG A 32 -36.31 104.78 37.85
C ARG A 32 -35.84 104.55 36.42
N GLU A 33 -35.47 105.61 35.70
CA GLU A 33 -34.92 105.49 34.34
C GLU A 33 -33.60 104.71 34.34
N GLN A 34 -32.70 104.99 35.30
CA GLN A 34 -31.45 104.25 35.47
C GLN A 34 -31.69 102.77 35.83
N GLU A 35 -32.61 102.50 36.75
CA GLU A 35 -33.01 101.14 37.12
C GLU A 35 -33.59 100.39 35.92
N GLN A 36 -34.49 101.03 35.15
CA GLN A 36 -35.06 100.46 33.94
C GLN A 36 -33.97 100.11 32.92
N HIS A 37 -33.04 101.03 32.64
CA HIS A 37 -31.92 100.77 31.74
C HIS A 37 -31.03 99.61 32.23
N ARG A 38 -30.81 99.50 33.55
CA ARG A 38 -30.05 98.38 34.12
C ARG A 38 -30.78 97.05 33.93
N HIS A 39 -32.09 97.02 34.17
CA HIS A 39 -32.91 95.83 33.96
C HIS A 39 -32.96 95.42 32.50
N ASP A 40 -33.14 96.37 31.58
CA ASP A 40 -33.13 96.10 30.14
C ASP A 40 -31.79 95.51 29.69
N HIS A 41 -30.68 96.04 30.21
CA HIS A 41 -29.35 95.48 29.94
C HIS A 41 -29.19 94.05 30.48
N GLN A 42 -29.63 93.78 31.71
CA GLN A 42 -29.61 92.43 32.29
C GLN A 42 -30.44 91.44 31.47
N VAL A 43 -31.62 91.85 31.02
CA VAL A 43 -32.47 91.02 30.16
C VAL A 43 -31.77 90.72 28.83
N GLN A 44 -31.17 91.72 28.19
CA GLN A 44 -30.41 91.51 26.95
C GLN A 44 -29.23 90.57 27.13
N GLN A 45 -28.50 90.69 28.24
CA GLN A 45 -27.40 89.79 28.60
C GLN A 45 -27.90 88.35 28.76
N LEU A 46 -28.93 88.13 29.58
CA LEU A 46 -29.52 86.80 29.79
C LEU A 46 -30.05 86.19 28.49
N GLN A 47 -30.65 87.00 27.62
CA GLN A 47 -31.08 86.55 26.29
C GLN A 47 -29.91 86.14 25.39
N ALA A 48 -28.77 86.84 25.48
CA ALA A 48 -27.56 86.47 24.76
C ALA A 48 -26.97 85.15 25.28
N GLU A 49 -26.87 84.99 26.60
CA GLU A 49 -26.43 83.75 27.25
C GLU A 49 -27.33 82.57 26.89
N LEU A 50 -28.66 82.77 26.87
CA LEU A 50 -29.62 81.76 26.46
C LEU A 50 -29.42 81.33 25.00
N ARG A 51 -29.18 82.27 24.09
CA ARG A 51 -28.88 81.97 22.67
C ARG A 51 -27.59 81.15 22.55
N LEU A 52 -26.54 81.53 23.26
CA LEU A 52 -25.27 80.80 23.26
C LEU A 52 -25.43 79.39 23.83
N SER A 53 -26.17 79.23 24.93
CA SER A 53 -26.47 77.93 25.51
C SER A 53 -27.28 77.03 24.57
N HIS A 54 -28.29 77.59 23.89
CA HIS A 54 -29.05 76.84 22.89
C HIS A 54 -28.19 76.41 21.70
N GLN A 55 -27.28 77.28 21.22
CA GLN A 55 -26.35 76.93 20.15
C GLN A 55 -25.42 75.79 20.59
N ALA A 56 -24.85 75.87 21.80
CA ALA A 56 -24.00 74.81 22.34
C ALA A 56 -24.76 73.48 22.48
N LEU A 57 -26.00 73.50 22.98
CA LEU A 57 -26.85 72.32 23.08
C LEU A 57 -27.14 71.71 21.70
N SER A 58 -27.43 72.54 20.69
CA SER A 58 -27.67 72.09 19.32
C SER A 58 -26.45 71.35 18.74
N VAL A 59 -25.24 71.90 18.94
CA VAL A 59 -23.99 71.25 18.53
C VAL A 59 -23.83 69.91 19.24
N LYS A 60 -24.05 69.86 20.57
CA LYS A 60 -23.95 68.61 21.33
C LYS A 60 -24.99 67.57 20.91
N GLN A 61 -26.19 67.99 20.56
CA GLN A 61 -27.23 67.11 20.03
C GLN A 61 -26.83 66.51 18.67
N GLN A 62 -26.22 67.31 17.80
CA GLN A 62 -25.70 66.85 16.51
C GLN A 62 -24.55 65.86 16.68
N GLU A 63 -23.61 66.14 17.59
CA GLU A 63 -22.52 65.22 17.95
C GLU A 63 -23.09 63.89 18.48
N CYS A 64 -24.03 63.94 19.42
CA CYS A 64 -24.66 62.74 19.99
C CYS A 64 -25.38 61.90 18.93
N THR A 65 -26.05 62.55 17.97
CA THR A 65 -26.76 61.87 16.88
C THR A 65 -25.77 61.19 15.93
N THR A 66 -24.67 61.88 15.60
CA THR A 66 -23.58 61.31 14.78
C THR A 66 -22.94 60.11 15.46
N LEU A 67 -22.60 60.23 16.75
CA LEU A 67 -22.01 59.12 17.53
C LEU A 67 -22.95 57.93 17.64
N LYS A 68 -24.27 58.16 17.79
CA LYS A 68 -25.26 57.09 17.81
C LYS A 68 -25.31 56.35 16.47
N ALA A 69 -25.29 57.06 15.35
CA ALA A 69 -25.25 56.45 14.03
C ALA A 69 -23.97 55.62 13.82
N GLN A 70 -22.82 56.16 14.23
CA GLN A 70 -21.54 55.43 14.18
C GLN A 70 -21.57 54.16 15.05
N THR A 71 -22.13 54.24 16.26
CA THR A 71 -22.27 53.09 17.16
C THR A 71 -23.16 52.01 16.55
N GLN A 72 -24.26 52.41 15.91
CA GLN A 72 -25.16 51.48 15.22
C GLN A 72 -24.46 50.80 14.02
N GLN A 73 -23.70 51.57 13.24
CA GLN A 73 -22.91 51.02 12.14
C GLN A 73 -21.87 50.01 12.64
N GLN A 74 -21.08 50.37 13.64
CA GLN A 74 -20.08 49.48 14.24
C GLN A 74 -20.72 48.21 14.82
N SER A 75 -21.88 48.33 15.45
CA SER A 75 -22.63 47.18 15.95
C SER A 75 -23.08 46.25 14.82
N ALA A 76 -23.48 46.79 13.67
CA ALA A 76 -23.86 45.98 12.50
C ALA A 76 -22.63 45.28 11.89
N GLU A 77 -21.50 45.97 11.80
CA GLU A 77 -20.21 45.41 11.36
C GLU A 77 -19.75 44.27 12.28
N LEU A 78 -19.86 44.45 13.61
CA LEU A 78 -19.54 43.40 14.59
C LEU A 78 -20.44 42.17 14.44
N GLN A 79 -21.75 42.38 14.23
CA GLN A 79 -22.69 41.27 13.99
C GLN A 79 -22.33 40.51 12.72
N HIS A 80 -22.03 41.22 11.63
CA HIS A 80 -21.60 40.60 10.38
C HIS A 80 -20.28 39.82 10.54
N ALA A 81 -19.29 40.40 11.23
CA ALA A 81 -18.03 39.73 11.53
C ALA A 81 -18.26 38.46 12.35
N THR A 82 -19.12 38.51 13.38
CA THR A 82 -19.47 37.36 14.22
C THR A 82 -20.13 36.24 13.39
N GLN A 83 -21.05 36.59 12.49
CA GLN A 83 -21.67 35.63 11.58
C GLN A 83 -20.65 35.01 10.62
N SER A 84 -19.69 35.80 10.12
CA SER A 84 -18.60 35.30 9.27
C SER A 84 -17.72 34.29 10.02
N VAL A 85 -17.32 34.62 11.25
CA VAL A 85 -16.56 33.72 12.12
C VAL A 85 -17.31 32.41 12.34
N SER A 86 -18.60 32.48 12.69
CA SER A 86 -19.42 31.27 12.89
C SER A 86 -19.50 30.39 11.64
N LYS A 87 -19.60 30.98 10.44
CA LYS A 87 -19.56 30.23 9.18
C LYS A 87 -18.21 29.55 8.95
N ILE A 88 -17.11 30.24 9.24
CA ILE A 88 -15.75 29.69 9.11
C ILE A 88 -15.55 28.54 10.09
N GLU A 89 -16.00 28.68 11.33
CA GLU A 89 -15.94 27.62 12.34
C GLU A 89 -16.72 26.37 11.90
N GLN A 90 -17.92 26.55 11.34
CA GLN A 90 -18.70 25.45 10.77
C GLN A 90 -17.99 24.76 9.60
N GLN A 91 -17.36 25.53 8.71
CA GLN A 91 -16.57 24.98 7.61
C GLN A 91 -15.36 24.20 8.13
N LEU A 92 -14.66 24.73 9.14
CA LEU A 92 -13.50 24.08 9.75
C LEU A 92 -13.89 22.75 10.40
N LEU A 93 -15.00 22.71 11.14
CA LEU A 93 -15.55 21.46 11.68
C LEU A 93 -15.90 20.46 10.57
N GLY A 94 -16.48 20.93 9.47
CA GLY A 94 -16.77 20.10 8.30
C GLY A 94 -15.51 19.49 7.68
N ILE A 95 -14.47 20.30 7.50
CA ILE A 95 -13.16 19.85 6.98
C ILE A 95 -12.53 18.84 7.92
N GLN A 96 -12.50 19.12 9.23
CA GLN A 96 -11.93 18.22 10.23
C GLN A 96 -12.64 16.85 10.24
N ASN A 97 -13.96 16.83 10.14
CA ASN A 97 -14.72 15.58 10.01
C ASN A 97 -14.36 14.82 8.72
N SER A 98 -14.24 15.53 7.59
CA SER A 98 -13.85 14.91 6.31
C SER A 98 -12.41 14.35 6.33
N GLN A 99 -11.50 15.05 7.02
CA GLN A 99 -10.12 14.61 7.23
C GLN A 99 -10.11 13.32 8.04
N GLN A 100 -10.81 13.28 9.18
CA GLN A 100 -10.90 12.10 10.03
C GLN A 100 -11.48 10.90 9.27
N GLN A 101 -12.51 11.11 8.45
CA GLN A 101 -13.05 10.04 7.59
C GLN A 101 -12.03 9.53 6.56
N THR A 102 -11.22 10.44 6.00
CA THR A 102 -10.19 10.09 5.02
C THR A 102 -9.05 9.32 5.69
N GLU A 103 -8.61 9.74 6.88
CA GLU A 103 -7.61 9.03 7.69
C GLU A 103 -8.08 7.62 8.06
N GLN A 104 -9.36 7.46 8.45
CA GLN A 104 -9.94 6.13 8.69
C GLN A 104 -9.95 5.25 7.43
N LYS A 105 -10.25 5.83 6.27
CA LYS A 105 -10.21 5.10 4.98
C LYS A 105 -8.78 4.69 4.62
N LEU A 106 -7.81 5.57 4.82
CA LEU A 106 -6.39 5.27 4.61
C LEU A 106 -5.93 4.14 5.52
N TYR A 107 -6.24 4.22 6.82
CA TYR A 107 -5.92 3.15 7.76
C TYR A 107 -6.49 1.79 7.34
N ARG A 108 -7.76 1.75 6.90
CA ARG A 108 -8.36 0.52 6.37
C ARG A 108 -7.62 0.00 5.14
N LYS A 109 -7.22 0.88 4.23
CA LYS A 109 -6.45 0.51 3.03
C LYS A 109 -5.06 0.00 3.37
N ASP A 110 -4.38 0.60 4.34
CA ASP A 110 -3.08 0.12 4.83
C ASP A 110 -3.20 -1.27 5.45
N THR A 111 -4.25 -1.53 6.25
CA THR A 111 -4.48 -2.88 6.79
C THR A 111 -4.76 -3.91 5.71
N GLU A 112 -5.50 -3.53 4.66
CA GLU A 112 -5.79 -4.40 3.51
C GLU A 112 -4.53 -4.69 2.69
N LEU A 113 -3.70 -3.68 2.43
CA LEU A 113 -2.41 -3.81 1.75
C LEU A 113 -1.46 -4.72 2.51
N ASN A 114 -1.31 -4.53 3.82
CA ASN A 114 -0.49 -5.40 4.67
C ASN A 114 -0.98 -6.85 4.63
N ARG A 115 -2.30 -7.08 4.63
CA ARG A 115 -2.88 -8.42 4.50
C ARG A 115 -2.53 -9.03 3.13
N LEU A 116 -2.67 -8.27 2.06
CA LEU A 116 -2.40 -8.74 0.71
C LEU A 116 -0.90 -9.02 0.48
N GLN A 117 -0.02 -8.19 1.05
CA GLN A 117 1.44 -8.42 1.05
C GLN A 117 1.80 -9.74 1.72
N LYS A 118 1.26 -10.02 2.91
CA LYS A 118 1.47 -11.33 3.57
C LYS A 118 0.99 -12.49 2.71
N GLN A 119 -0.18 -12.37 2.10
CA GLN A 119 -0.69 -13.41 1.19
C GLN A 119 0.21 -13.61 -0.03
N HIS A 120 0.80 -12.53 -0.56
CA HIS A 120 1.73 -12.61 -1.66
C HIS A 120 3.04 -13.30 -1.26
N GLU A 121 3.58 -12.96 -0.09
CA GLU A 121 4.77 -13.61 0.50
C GLU A 121 4.53 -15.11 0.71
N ASP A 122 3.39 -15.50 1.31
CA ASP A 122 3.01 -16.90 1.51
C ASP A 122 2.91 -17.66 0.18
N LEU A 123 2.29 -17.06 -0.83
CA LEU A 123 2.14 -17.69 -2.16
C LEU A 123 3.49 -17.80 -2.88
N GLN A 124 4.36 -16.80 -2.73
CA GLN A 124 5.72 -16.84 -3.28
C GLN A 124 6.55 -17.95 -2.63
N GLN A 125 6.41 -18.16 -1.32
CA GLN A 125 7.04 -19.28 -0.63
C GLN A 125 6.51 -20.63 -1.15
N GLN A 126 5.19 -20.79 -1.30
CA GLN A 126 4.60 -22.01 -1.86
C GLN A 126 5.09 -22.29 -3.28
N TYR A 127 5.22 -21.25 -4.11
CA TYR A 127 5.76 -21.38 -5.45
C TYR A 127 7.22 -21.83 -5.43
N ALA A 128 8.05 -21.26 -4.56
CA ALA A 128 9.45 -21.67 -4.41
C ALA A 128 9.57 -23.13 -3.95
N GLU A 129 8.75 -23.55 -2.98
CA GLU A 129 8.70 -24.94 -2.51
C GLU A 129 8.25 -25.91 -3.62
N ALA A 130 7.24 -25.53 -4.41
CA ALA A 130 6.78 -26.33 -5.54
C ALA A 130 7.87 -26.43 -6.62
N ALA A 131 8.54 -25.31 -6.94
CA ALA A 131 9.65 -25.29 -7.90
C ALA A 131 10.82 -26.18 -7.44
N ALA A 132 11.17 -26.16 -6.15
CA ALA A 132 12.19 -27.04 -5.58
C ALA A 132 11.81 -28.52 -5.65
N LYS A 133 10.54 -28.86 -5.40
CA LYS A 133 10.03 -30.24 -5.56
C LYS A 133 10.10 -30.69 -7.02
N VAL A 134 9.73 -29.84 -7.97
CA VAL A 134 9.83 -30.13 -9.41
C VAL A 134 11.29 -30.38 -9.80
N ALA A 135 12.23 -29.52 -9.36
CA ALA A 135 13.66 -29.71 -9.62
C ALA A 135 14.17 -31.05 -9.06
N SER A 136 13.81 -31.40 -7.82
CA SER A 136 14.20 -32.69 -7.22
C SER A 136 13.61 -33.90 -7.96
N LEU A 137 12.37 -33.80 -8.44
CA LEU A 137 11.76 -34.87 -9.26
C LEU A 137 12.46 -34.99 -10.62
N GLN A 138 12.82 -33.86 -11.25
CA GLN A 138 13.58 -33.86 -12.50
C GLN A 138 14.96 -34.50 -12.31
N GLU A 139 15.68 -34.20 -11.23
CA GLU A 139 16.96 -34.85 -10.91
C GLU A 139 16.81 -36.37 -10.76
N LYS A 140 15.76 -36.83 -10.05
CA LYS A 140 15.46 -38.26 -9.90
C LYS A 140 15.10 -38.91 -11.24
N GLU A 141 14.30 -38.23 -12.07
CA GLU A 141 13.95 -38.71 -13.40
C GLU A 141 15.18 -38.85 -14.28
N GLN A 142 16.10 -37.87 -14.27
CA GLN A 142 17.36 -37.94 -15.00
C GLN A 142 18.26 -39.09 -14.51
N ALA A 143 18.40 -39.26 -13.19
CA ALA A 143 19.15 -40.37 -12.62
C ALA A 143 18.56 -41.73 -13.04
N TRP A 144 17.24 -41.86 -12.99
CA TRP A 144 16.55 -43.08 -13.42
C TRP A 144 16.70 -43.34 -14.93
N LEU A 145 16.66 -42.31 -15.76
CA LEU A 145 16.91 -42.43 -17.20
C LEU A 145 18.35 -42.87 -17.49
N GLN A 146 19.33 -42.36 -16.75
CA GLN A 146 20.74 -42.79 -16.86
C GLN A 146 20.91 -44.26 -16.46
N GLU A 147 20.28 -44.69 -15.37
CA GLU A 147 20.30 -46.08 -14.93
C GLU A 147 19.66 -47.01 -15.98
N LYS A 148 18.48 -46.64 -16.49
CA LYS A 148 17.81 -47.38 -17.58
C LYS A 148 18.70 -47.47 -18.81
N ALA A 149 19.38 -46.38 -19.19
CA ALA A 149 20.32 -46.38 -20.32
C ALA A 149 21.49 -47.33 -20.07
N ALA A 150 22.11 -47.30 -18.89
CA ALA A 150 23.21 -48.19 -18.51
C ALA A 150 22.79 -49.68 -18.54
N LEU A 151 21.62 -50.01 -17.99
CA LEU A 151 21.06 -51.37 -18.04
C LEU A 151 20.78 -51.81 -19.48
N SER A 152 20.21 -50.93 -20.31
CA SER A 152 19.95 -51.23 -21.72
C SER A 152 21.24 -51.47 -22.51
N ALA A 153 22.31 -50.71 -22.21
CA ALA A 153 23.62 -50.91 -22.80
C ALA A 153 24.21 -52.26 -22.39
N SER A 154 24.15 -52.62 -21.10
CA SER A 154 24.61 -53.93 -20.61
C SER A 154 23.85 -55.09 -21.27
N LEU A 155 22.54 -54.95 -21.46
CA LEU A 155 21.72 -55.97 -22.12
C LEU A 155 22.10 -56.10 -23.60
N SER A 156 22.33 -54.98 -24.29
CA SER A 156 22.82 -54.98 -25.67
C SER A 156 24.20 -55.64 -25.80
N THR A 157 25.14 -55.36 -24.88
CA THR A 157 26.44 -56.02 -24.85
C THR A 157 26.32 -57.53 -24.64
N GLN A 158 25.45 -57.98 -23.72
CA GLN A 158 25.19 -59.42 -23.55
C GLN A 158 24.62 -60.06 -24.83
N GLN A 159 23.68 -59.41 -25.50
CA GLN A 159 23.13 -59.91 -26.76
C GLN A 159 24.21 -60.04 -27.84
N GLN A 160 25.11 -59.06 -27.96
CA GLN A 160 26.24 -59.13 -28.89
C GLN A 160 27.18 -60.29 -28.57
N LEU A 161 27.52 -60.51 -27.29
CA LEU A 161 28.33 -61.66 -26.85
C LEU A 161 27.65 -62.99 -27.19
N TRP A 162 26.33 -63.12 -26.98
CA TRP A 162 25.60 -64.32 -27.38
C TRP A 162 25.66 -64.58 -28.90
N GLN A 163 25.62 -63.52 -29.72
CA GLN A 163 25.78 -63.66 -31.17
C GLN A 163 27.20 -64.09 -31.57
N THR A 164 28.25 -63.61 -30.89
CA THR A 164 29.63 -64.06 -31.17
C THR A 164 29.86 -65.51 -30.74
N PHE A 165 29.33 -65.95 -29.60
CA PHE A 165 29.44 -67.35 -29.18
C PHE A 165 28.69 -68.31 -30.11
N SER A 166 27.49 -67.93 -30.57
CA SER A 166 26.71 -68.76 -31.49
C SER A 166 27.34 -68.87 -32.89
N THR A 167 28.00 -67.82 -33.39
CA THR A 167 28.74 -67.86 -34.67
C THR A 167 30.03 -68.69 -34.60
N VAL A 168 30.71 -68.73 -33.45
CA VAL A 168 31.91 -69.58 -33.25
C VAL A 168 31.57 -71.08 -33.20
N ASN A 169 30.41 -71.46 -32.68
CA ASN A 169 29.98 -72.87 -32.63
C ASN A 169 29.50 -73.45 -33.98
N ALA A 170 29.24 -72.63 -34.99
CA ALA A 170 28.71 -73.08 -36.29
C ALA A 170 29.80 -73.55 -37.30
N ILE A 171 31.09 -73.47 -36.96
CA ILE A 171 32.22 -73.70 -37.90
C ILE A 171 32.85 -75.11 -37.78
N SER A 172 32.38 -76.02 -36.92
CA SER A 172 32.91 -77.41 -36.86
C SER A 172 32.01 -78.45 -37.55
N THR A 173 32.51 -78.97 -38.67
CA THR A 173 32.01 -80.13 -39.45
C THR A 173 32.28 -81.47 -38.74
N PRO A 174 31.41 -82.50 -38.87
CA PRO A 174 31.61 -83.82 -38.23
C PRO A 174 32.69 -84.70 -38.89
N ALA A 175 33.35 -85.53 -38.08
CA ALA A 175 34.58 -86.28 -38.38
C ALA A 175 34.40 -87.50 -39.33
N GLN A 176 35.38 -87.74 -40.20
CA GLN A 176 35.50 -88.94 -41.05
C GLN A 176 36.73 -89.75 -40.60
N TYR A 177 36.56 -91.04 -40.28
CA TYR A 177 37.65 -91.93 -39.81
C TYR A 177 38.26 -92.76 -40.95
N ALA A 178 39.59 -92.91 -40.94
CA ALA A 178 40.36 -93.66 -41.95
C ALA A 178 40.74 -95.09 -41.49
N LYS A 179 40.99 -95.99 -42.44
CA LYS A 179 41.43 -97.37 -42.16
C LYS A 179 42.81 -97.34 -41.47
N GLY A 180 42.93 -97.97 -40.31
CA GLY A 180 44.15 -98.04 -39.51
C GLY A 180 44.19 -97.11 -38.31
N GLU A 181 43.20 -96.24 -38.10
CA GLU A 181 43.12 -95.39 -36.90
C GLU A 181 42.67 -96.18 -35.67
N ASP A 182 43.22 -95.81 -34.51
CA ASP A 182 42.87 -96.36 -33.21
C ASP A 182 41.60 -95.68 -32.68
N VAL A 183 40.64 -96.48 -32.26
CA VAL A 183 39.32 -96.00 -31.85
C VAL A 183 38.90 -96.70 -30.57
N ILE A 184 38.25 -95.95 -29.68
CA ILE A 184 37.72 -96.43 -28.40
C ILE A 184 36.19 -96.43 -28.46
N VAL A 185 35.58 -97.48 -27.89
CA VAL A 185 34.12 -97.60 -27.73
C VAL A 185 33.69 -96.81 -26.50
N VAL A 186 32.81 -95.82 -26.64
CA VAL A 186 32.44 -94.88 -25.54
C VAL A 186 31.08 -95.19 -24.91
N ASP A 187 30.47 -96.32 -25.25
CA ASP A 187 29.22 -96.76 -24.62
C ASP A 187 29.53 -97.67 -23.42
N ALA A 188 29.29 -97.14 -22.21
CA ALA A 188 29.64 -97.80 -20.94
C ALA A 188 28.94 -99.15 -20.75
N ASP A 189 27.82 -99.37 -21.44
CA ASP A 189 27.06 -100.62 -21.37
C ASP A 189 27.56 -101.66 -22.40
N HIS A 190 28.48 -101.29 -23.30
CA HIS A 190 29.03 -102.18 -24.32
C HIS A 190 30.21 -102.99 -23.77
N ALA A 191 30.24 -104.30 -24.05
CA ALA A 191 31.28 -105.22 -23.58
C ALA A 191 32.73 -104.89 -24.04
N LEU A 192 32.91 -103.85 -24.86
CA LEU A 192 34.20 -103.43 -25.43
C LEU A 192 34.64 -102.02 -24.98
N TYR A 193 33.93 -101.40 -24.02
CA TYR A 193 34.12 -100.00 -23.59
C TYR A 193 35.58 -99.63 -23.25
N ASP A 194 36.34 -100.55 -22.63
CA ASP A 194 37.73 -100.30 -22.23
C ASP A 194 38.79 -100.84 -23.22
N ARG A 195 38.38 -101.28 -24.43
CA ARG A 195 39.31 -101.85 -25.43
C ARG A 195 39.62 -100.84 -26.52
N ILE A 196 40.90 -100.74 -26.90
CA ILE A 196 41.37 -100.00 -28.06
C ILE A 196 41.41 -100.95 -29.25
N GLY A 197 40.79 -100.56 -30.37
CA GLY A 197 40.74 -101.37 -31.59
C GLY A 197 41.10 -100.57 -32.82
N GLN A 198 41.59 -101.27 -33.85
CA GLN A 198 42.00 -100.65 -35.10
C GLN A 198 40.93 -100.82 -36.19
N VAL A 199 40.59 -99.73 -36.88
CA VAL A 199 39.57 -99.77 -37.95
C VAL A 199 40.12 -100.52 -39.17
N GLU A 200 39.55 -101.68 -39.50
CA GLU A 200 39.95 -102.47 -40.67
C GLU A 200 39.18 -102.12 -41.94
N ARG A 201 37.90 -101.74 -41.79
CA ARG A 201 37.04 -101.42 -42.92
C ARG A 201 35.94 -100.45 -42.50
N CYS A 202 35.78 -99.38 -43.27
CA CYS A 202 34.64 -98.47 -43.17
C CYS A 202 33.74 -98.71 -44.38
N VAL A 203 32.45 -98.96 -44.15
CA VAL A 203 31.44 -99.07 -45.22
C VAL A 203 30.32 -98.10 -44.93
N LYS A 204 30.16 -97.11 -45.81
CA LYS A 204 29.03 -96.19 -45.81
C LYS A 204 27.94 -96.73 -46.73
N LYS A 205 26.74 -96.96 -46.19
CA LYS A 205 25.55 -97.33 -46.97
C LYS A 205 24.41 -96.37 -46.62
N GLY A 206 24.16 -95.41 -47.51
CA GLY A 206 23.22 -94.32 -47.24
C GLY A 206 23.74 -93.37 -46.16
N ASP A 207 22.89 -93.07 -45.18
CA ASP A 207 23.16 -92.15 -44.07
C ASP A 207 23.72 -92.85 -42.81
N THR A 208 24.06 -94.14 -42.93
CA THR A 208 24.62 -94.92 -41.82
C THR A 208 26.02 -95.41 -42.19
N VAL A 209 26.99 -95.11 -41.33
CA VAL A 209 28.35 -95.63 -41.44
C VAL A 209 28.53 -96.79 -40.47
N LYS A 210 28.99 -97.93 -41.00
CA LYS A 210 29.39 -99.09 -40.22
C LYS A 210 30.90 -99.26 -40.30
N TYR A 211 31.51 -99.48 -39.14
CA TYR A 211 32.94 -99.72 -39.01
C TYR A 211 33.17 -101.16 -38.58
N SER A 212 34.05 -101.86 -39.29
CA SER A 212 34.61 -103.12 -38.83
C SER A 212 35.93 -102.81 -38.14
N VAL A 213 36.00 -103.08 -36.84
CA VAL A 213 37.14 -102.81 -35.96
C VAL A 213 37.67 -104.15 -35.45
N SER A 214 38.98 -104.36 -35.51
CA SER A 214 39.59 -105.55 -34.90
C SER A 214 40.04 -105.24 -33.47
N PHE A 215 39.66 -106.12 -32.55
CA PHE A 215 40.08 -106.11 -31.15
C PHE A 215 40.73 -107.45 -30.84
N ASP A 216 42.01 -107.44 -30.48
CA ASP A 216 42.82 -108.63 -30.17
C ASP A 216 42.60 -109.83 -31.13
N GLY A 217 42.54 -109.56 -32.43
CA GLY A 217 42.45 -110.58 -33.48
C GLY A 217 41.04 -110.99 -33.90
N GLU A 218 39.99 -110.45 -33.27
CA GLU A 218 38.59 -110.68 -33.67
C GLU A 218 37.98 -109.41 -34.29
N THR A 219 37.31 -109.54 -35.44
CA THR A 219 36.69 -108.41 -36.16
C THR A 219 35.24 -108.21 -35.73
N TYR A 220 34.92 -107.05 -35.16
CA TYR A 220 33.57 -106.64 -34.75
C TYR A 220 33.02 -105.54 -35.66
N THR A 221 31.71 -105.53 -35.94
CA THR A 221 31.07 -104.48 -36.75
C THR A 221 30.22 -103.56 -35.88
N LEU A 222 30.60 -102.29 -35.75
CA LEU A 222 30.00 -101.29 -34.88
C LEU A 222 29.46 -100.09 -35.67
N PRO A 223 28.34 -99.47 -35.24
CA PRO A 223 27.84 -98.21 -35.79
C PRO A 223 28.69 -97.00 -35.35
N GLU A 224 28.73 -95.95 -36.18
CA GLU A 224 29.49 -94.70 -35.96
C GLU A 224 29.35 -94.09 -34.56
N ARG A 225 28.14 -94.08 -34.01
CA ARG A 225 27.84 -93.37 -32.76
C ARG A 225 28.61 -93.90 -31.54
N LEU A 226 29.09 -95.14 -31.59
CA LEU A 226 29.77 -95.78 -30.47
C LEU A 226 31.28 -95.50 -30.41
N LEU A 227 31.84 -94.89 -31.46
CA LEU A 227 33.27 -94.81 -31.70
C LEU A 227 33.79 -93.37 -31.59
N ARG A 228 34.84 -93.14 -30.80
CA ARG A 228 35.60 -91.88 -30.77
C ARG A 228 37.11 -92.12 -30.83
N LEU A 229 37.82 -91.16 -31.41
CA LEU A 229 39.28 -91.07 -31.32
C LEU A 229 39.68 -90.86 -29.86
N ALA A 230 40.71 -91.60 -29.42
CA ALA A 230 41.39 -91.38 -28.16
C ALA A 230 42.14 -90.04 -28.16
#